data_AF-A0A432RHB9-F1
#
_entry.id   AF-A0A432RHB9-F1
#
_cell.length_a   1.000
_cell.length_b   1.000
_cell.length_c   1.000
_cell.angle_alpha   90.00
_cell.angle_beta   90.00
_cell.angle_gamma   90.00
#
_symmetry.space_group_name_H-M   'P 1'
#
loop_
_entity.id
_entity.type
_entity.pdbx_description
1 polymer ?
#
loop_
_entity_poly.entity_id
_entity_poly.type
_entity_poly.pdbx_seq_one_letter_code
_entity_poly.pdbx_strand_id
1 'polypeptide(L)'
;MTMIRNLFARNWVSITSPTQVATHHGELTMDIGSFDLNRDPESFTSSTEQFFWARAKERHYKAIIAEAEAKVKTGELIAVAEVRRQADQAGRSTRDAVLALPDRVASMLVGRTEREIVVELRRECRELLNSIGNEFDPPEADKS
;
A
#
# COMPACT_ATOMS: atom_id res chain seq x y z
N MET A 1 22.27 -33.82 18.05
CA MET A 1 21.76 -33.21 16.80
C MET A 1 20.94 -32.00 17.18
N THR A 2 21.57 -30.82 17.19
CA THR A 2 20.99 -29.55 17.62
C THR A 2 20.20 -28.94 16.47
N MET A 3 18.95 -28.53 16.69
CA MET A 3 18.26 -27.62 15.77
C MET A 3 17.92 -26.31 16.50
N ILE A 4 18.34 -25.23 15.87
CA ILE A 4 18.26 -23.83 16.32
C ILE A 4 16.98 -23.20 15.76
N ARG A 5 16.33 -22.42 16.64
CA ARG A 5 15.22 -21.46 16.49
C ARG A 5 15.34 -20.50 15.29
N ASN A 6 14.22 -20.03 14.73
CA ASN A 6 13.59 -18.72 15.03
C ASN A 6 12.45 -18.40 14.01
N LEU A 7 11.23 -18.17 14.49
CA LEU A 7 10.59 -16.85 14.73
C LEU A 7 10.05 -16.19 13.45
N PHE A 8 8.72 -16.24 13.25
CA PHE A 8 7.86 -15.12 12.83
C PHE A 8 6.43 -15.64 12.60
N ALA A 9 5.72 -15.96 13.69
CA ALA A 9 4.27 -16.09 13.68
C ALA A 9 3.70 -14.92 14.49
N ARG A 10 3.49 -13.77 13.83
CA ARG A 10 2.83 -12.61 14.45
C ARG A 10 1.31 -12.77 14.31
N ASN A 11 0.79 -13.46 15.32
CA ASN A 11 -0.53 -13.34 15.92
C ASN A 11 -1.30 -12.07 15.50
N TRP A 12 -2.29 -12.24 14.62
CA TRP A 12 -3.45 -11.35 14.51
C TRP A 12 -4.62 -12.08 15.16
N VAL A 13 -5.42 -11.35 15.94
CA VAL A 13 -6.62 -11.79 16.69
C VAL A 13 -6.35 -12.33 18.10
N SER A 14 -6.45 -11.42 19.08
CA SER A 14 -7.31 -11.56 20.28
C SER A 14 -7.02 -10.42 21.26
N ILE A 15 -7.51 -9.21 20.96
CA ILE A 15 -7.77 -8.23 22.03
C ILE A 15 -9.19 -8.53 22.51
N THR A 16 -9.33 -9.62 23.26
CA THR A 16 -10.49 -9.86 24.12
C THR A 16 -10.00 -9.71 25.55
N SER A 17 -10.36 -8.56 26.12
CA SER A 17 -10.59 -8.27 27.54
C SER A 17 -9.59 -8.80 28.56
N PRO A 18 -8.73 -7.94 29.15
CA PRO A 18 -8.25 -8.19 30.48
C PRO A 18 -9.33 -7.78 31.49
N THR A 19 -9.32 -8.46 32.64
CA THR A 19 -10.05 -8.14 33.88
C THR A 19 -11.35 -8.93 34.07
N GLN A 20 -11.19 -10.23 34.33
CA GLN A 20 -11.98 -10.83 35.40
C GLN A 20 -11.49 -10.21 36.72
N VAL A 21 -12.33 -9.43 37.39
CA VAL A 21 -12.26 -9.22 38.84
C VAL A 21 -13.66 -9.40 39.40
N ALA A 22 -13.69 -10.16 40.49
CA ALA A 22 -14.84 -10.67 41.20
C ALA A 22 -15.93 -9.63 41.51
N THR A 23 -17.17 -10.11 41.42
CA THR A 23 -18.35 -9.67 42.16
C THR A 23 -18.03 -9.15 43.55
N HIS A 24 -18.56 -7.97 43.91
CA HIS A 24 -19.52 -7.78 45.01
C HIS A 24 -20.03 -6.32 45.02
N HIS A 25 -21.31 -6.16 45.33
CA HIS A 25 -22.07 -4.93 45.60
C HIS A 25 -22.81 -4.30 44.42
N GLY A 26 -24.10 -4.04 44.65
CA GLY A 26 -25.05 -3.61 43.64
C GLY A 26 -24.67 -2.27 43.02
N GLU A 27 -24.23 -2.34 41.77
CA GLU A 27 -24.26 -1.24 40.83
C GLU A 27 -25.15 -1.66 39.66
N LEU A 28 -25.98 -0.73 39.21
CA LEU A 28 -26.68 -0.83 37.93
C LEU A 28 -25.62 -0.89 36.83
N THR A 29 -25.12 -2.09 36.53
CA THR A 29 -24.33 -2.34 35.34
C THR A 29 -25.29 -2.27 34.17
N MET A 30 -25.50 -1.05 33.66
CA MET A 30 -26.08 -0.86 32.34
C MET A 30 -25.11 -1.54 31.38
N ASP A 31 -25.51 -2.70 30.86
CA ASP A 31 -24.80 -3.40 29.81
C ASP A 31 -24.64 -2.39 28.66
N ILE A 32 -23.43 -1.82 28.52
CA ILE A 32 -23.10 -0.95 27.39
C ILE A 32 -22.95 -1.91 26.23
N GLY A 33 -24.10 -2.38 25.74
CA GLY A 33 -24.17 -3.29 24.61
C GLY A 33 -23.30 -2.75 23.49
N SER A 34 -22.56 -3.64 22.85
CA SER A 34 -21.68 -3.35 21.71
C SER A 34 -22.33 -2.29 20.81
N PHE A 35 -21.78 -1.08 20.82
CA PHE A 35 -22.36 0.04 20.08
C PHE A 35 -22.15 -0.19 18.59
N ASP A 36 -23.18 -0.70 17.91
CA ASP A 36 -23.15 -1.02 16.49
C ASP A 36 -23.53 0.20 15.64
N LEU A 37 -22.57 0.71 14.87
CA LEU A 37 -22.74 1.83 13.94
C LEU A 37 -23.55 1.47 12.68
N ASN A 38 -23.76 0.17 12.43
CA ASN A 38 -24.56 -0.35 11.32
C ASN A 38 -26.00 -0.67 11.73
N ARG A 39 -26.38 -0.43 12.99
CA ARG A 39 -27.77 -0.58 13.47
C ARG A 39 -28.71 0.39 12.75
N ASP A 40 -29.90 -0.09 12.38
CA ASP A 40 -30.92 0.74 11.74
C ASP A 40 -31.44 1.83 12.69
N PRO A 41 -31.60 3.08 12.24
CA PRO A 41 -31.99 4.20 13.10
C PRO A 41 -33.42 4.08 13.67
N GLU A 42 -34.28 3.30 13.03
CA GLU A 42 -35.66 3.06 13.51
C GLU A 42 -35.74 2.08 14.68
N SER A 43 -34.65 1.35 14.95
CA SER A 43 -34.59 0.39 16.06
C SER A 43 -34.29 1.04 17.42
N PHE A 44 -34.07 2.35 17.46
CA PHE A 44 -33.87 3.12 18.68
C PHE A 44 -35.22 3.54 19.26
N THR A 45 -35.41 3.29 20.55
CA THR A 45 -36.67 3.54 21.25
C THR A 45 -36.85 5.00 21.65
N SER A 46 -35.77 5.81 21.63
CA SER A 46 -35.79 7.22 21.97
C SER A 46 -35.10 8.12 20.92
N SER A 47 -35.66 9.31 20.69
CA SER A 47 -35.07 10.32 19.79
C SER A 47 -33.66 10.76 20.25
N THR A 48 -33.41 10.71 21.56
CA THR A 48 -32.10 11.02 22.15
C THR A 48 -31.04 9.99 21.75
N GLU A 49 -31.36 8.69 21.77
CA GLU A 49 -30.47 7.63 21.28
C GLU A 49 -30.18 7.79 19.79
N GLN A 50 -31.19 8.10 18.99
CA GLN A 50 -31.03 8.35 17.55
C GLN A 50 -30.07 9.52 17.30
N PHE A 51 -30.19 10.61 18.06
CA PHE A 51 -29.30 11.76 17.98
C PHE A 51 -27.86 11.41 18.36
N PHE A 52 -27.66 10.71 19.48
CA PHE A 52 -26.32 10.28 19.89
C PHE A 52 -25.70 9.30 18.89
N TRP A 53 -26.50 8.39 18.33
CA TRP A 53 -26.05 7.48 17.29
C TRP A 53 -25.61 8.22 16.01
N ALA A 54 -26.43 9.14 15.51
CA ALA A 54 -26.09 9.93 14.34
C ALA A 54 -24.78 10.71 14.54
N ARG A 55 -24.62 11.32 15.72
CA ARG A 55 -23.41 12.06 16.09
C ARG A 55 -22.18 11.16 16.25
N ALA A 56 -22.35 9.94 16.78
CA ALA A 56 -21.26 8.98 16.89
C ALA A 56 -20.84 8.46 15.51
N LYS A 57 -21.80 8.17 14.62
CA LYS A 57 -21.56 7.76 13.23
C LYS A 57 -20.83 8.83 12.43
N GLU A 58 -21.26 10.09 12.55
CA GLU A 58 -20.58 11.23 11.94
C GLU A 58 -19.12 11.33 12.42
N ARG A 59 -18.89 11.25 13.74
CA ARG A 59 -17.53 11.31 14.30
C ARG A 59 -16.65 10.16 13.85
N HIS A 60 -17.20 8.95 13.78
CA HIS A 60 -16.47 7.77 13.35
C HIS A 60 -15.98 7.92 11.90
N TYR A 61 -16.85 8.31 10.97
CA TYR A 61 -16.42 8.51 9.58
C TYR A 61 -15.47 9.69 9.42
N LYS A 62 -15.68 10.78 10.18
CA LYS A 62 -14.71 11.89 10.21
C LYS A 62 -13.34 11.43 10.69
N ALA A 63 -13.27 10.57 11.70
CA ALA A 63 -12.02 10.02 12.18
C ALA A 63 -11.34 9.13 11.13
N ILE A 64 -12.09 8.26 10.43
CA ILE A 64 -11.56 7.42 9.35
C ILE A 64 -11.00 8.27 8.20
N ILE A 65 -11.72 9.31 7.79
CA ILE A 65 -11.27 10.21 6.72
C ILE A 65 -9.99 10.92 7.14
N ALA A 66 -9.95 11.47 8.37
CA ALA A 66 -8.76 12.14 8.89
C ALA A 66 -7.55 11.21 8.99
N GLU A 67 -7.76 9.94 9.38
CA GLU A 67 -6.70 8.93 9.42
C GLU A 67 -6.19 8.62 8.01
N ALA A 68 -7.09 8.42 7.03
CA ALA A 68 -6.70 8.18 5.65
C ALA A 68 -5.93 9.37 5.06
N GLU A 69 -6.38 10.61 5.30
CA GLU A 69 -5.68 11.83 4.88
C GLU A 69 -4.30 11.97 5.53
N ALA A 70 -4.19 11.65 6.82
CA ALA A 70 -2.90 11.65 7.51
C ALA A 70 -1.95 10.64 6.87
N LYS A 71 -2.42 9.42 6.57
CA LYS A 71 -1.62 8.39 5.91
C LYS A 71 -1.21 8.74 4.48
N VAL A 72 -2.04 9.49 3.75
CA VAL A 72 -1.64 10.04 2.44
C VAL A 72 -0.54 11.09 2.59
N LYS A 73 -0.65 11.99 3.59
CA LYS A 73 0.36 13.02 3.86
C LYS A 73 1.69 12.45 4.36
N THR A 74 1.67 11.36 5.13
CA THR A 74 2.89 10.66 5.56
C THR A 74 3.51 9.80 4.46
N GLY A 75 2.86 9.71 3.29
CA GLY A 75 3.33 8.91 2.15
C GLY A 75 3.09 7.41 2.30
N GLU A 76 2.35 6.96 3.33
CA GLU A 76 2.01 5.55 3.54
C GLU A 76 0.94 5.07 2.54
N LEU A 77 0.03 5.97 2.14
CA LEU A 77 -1.01 5.69 1.14
C LEU A 77 -0.80 6.53 -0.11
N ILE A 78 -0.73 5.85 -1.26
CA ILE A 78 -0.74 6.46 -2.59
C ILE A 78 -2.01 6.04 -3.30
N ALA A 79 -2.61 6.94 -4.08
CA ALA A 79 -3.78 6.64 -4.88
C ALA A 79 -3.50 5.49 -5.86
N VAL A 80 -4.29 4.41 -5.79
CA VAL A 80 -4.16 3.24 -6.67
C VAL A 80 -4.21 3.62 -8.16
N ALA A 81 -5.06 4.60 -8.51
CA ALA A 81 -5.16 5.11 -9.86
C ALA A 81 -3.83 5.71 -10.37
N GLU A 82 -3.10 6.40 -9.49
CA GLU A 82 -1.82 7.02 -9.84
C GLU A 82 -0.72 5.97 -10.00
N VAL A 83 -0.64 5.00 -9.09
CA VAL A 83 0.31 3.87 -9.20
C VAL A 83 0.09 3.12 -10.51
N ARG A 84 -1.16 2.82 -10.85
CA ARG A 84 -1.50 2.13 -12.10
C ARG A 84 -1.12 2.94 -13.33
N ARG A 85 -1.42 4.25 -13.32
CA ARG A 85 -1.04 5.16 -14.41
C ARG A 85 0.47 5.22 -14.60
N GLN A 86 1.23 5.34 -13.51
CA GLN A 86 2.69 5.35 -13.54
C GLN A 86 3.26 4.03 -14.05
N ALA A 87 2.72 2.89 -13.60
CA ALA A 87 3.12 1.57 -14.07
C ALA A 87 2.85 1.38 -15.58
N ASP A 88 1.66 1.80 -16.05
CA ASP A 88 1.31 1.74 -17.48
C ASP A 88 2.22 2.64 -18.32
N GLN A 89 2.54 3.83 -17.82
CA GLN A 89 3.46 4.76 -18.47
C GLN A 89 4.88 4.20 -18.53
N ALA A 90 5.37 3.62 -17.43
CA ALA A 90 6.69 2.99 -17.36
C ALA A 90 6.80 1.81 -18.34
N GLY A 91 5.75 0.99 -18.43
CA GLY A 91 5.68 -0.11 -19.39
C GLY A 91 5.71 0.36 -20.85
N ARG A 92 5.00 1.44 -21.18
CA ARG A 92 5.05 2.05 -22.52
C ARG A 92 6.43 2.60 -22.85
N SER A 93 7.03 3.37 -21.94
CA SER A 93 8.38 3.92 -22.12
C SER A 93 9.40 2.79 -22.35
N THR A 94 9.36 1.75 -21.51
CA THR A 94 10.23 0.57 -21.64
C THR A 94 10.08 -0.10 -23.01
N ARG A 95 8.85 -0.34 -23.45
CA ARG A 95 8.59 -0.97 -24.76
C ARG A 95 9.10 -0.10 -25.90
N ASP A 96 8.80 1.19 -25.87
CA ASP A 96 9.17 2.11 -26.95
C ASP A 96 10.70 2.25 -27.04
N ALA A 97 11.41 2.27 -25.89
CA ALA A 97 12.86 2.27 -25.82
C ALA A 97 13.49 0.98 -26.38
N VAL A 98 12.90 -0.18 -26.10
CA VAL A 98 13.35 -1.47 -26.66
C VAL A 98 13.11 -1.55 -28.17
N LEU A 99 11.98 -1.06 -28.66
CA LEU A 99 11.67 -1.05 -30.09
C LEU A 99 12.53 -0.08 -30.90
N ALA A 100 13.08 0.96 -30.25
CA ALA A 100 14.03 1.88 -30.87
C ALA A 100 15.47 1.33 -30.93
N LEU A 101 15.79 0.28 -30.16
CA LEU A 101 17.14 -0.27 -30.09
C LEU A 101 17.68 -0.77 -31.45
N PRO A 102 16.92 -1.56 -32.24
CA PRO A 102 17.42 -2.07 -33.52
C PRO A 102 17.84 -0.97 -34.49
N ASP A 103 17.04 0.11 -34.59
CA ASP A 103 17.33 1.23 -35.49
C ASP A 103 18.62 1.96 -35.10
N ARG A 104 18.88 2.09 -33.79
CA ARG A 104 20.11 2.70 -33.27
C ARG A 104 21.35 1.86 -33.58
N VAL A 105 21.27 0.54 -33.40
CA VAL A 105 22.42 -0.35 -33.55
C VAL A 105 22.65 -0.83 -34.98
N ALA A 106 21.64 -0.80 -35.85
CA ALA A 106 21.71 -1.32 -37.23
C ALA A 106 22.93 -0.80 -38.00
N SER A 107 23.17 0.52 -37.93
CA SER A 107 24.32 1.15 -38.62
C SER A 107 25.68 0.74 -38.02
N MET A 108 25.72 0.40 -36.73
CA MET A 108 26.96 0.02 -36.02
C MET A 108 27.39 -1.43 -36.31
N LEU A 109 26.45 -2.25 -36.79
CA LEU A 109 26.66 -3.68 -37.06
C LEU A 109 27.14 -3.96 -38.50
N VAL A 110 27.14 -2.96 -39.39
CA VAL A 110 27.57 -3.13 -40.78
C VAL A 110 29.04 -3.55 -40.86
N GLY A 111 29.32 -4.66 -41.56
CA GLY A 111 30.68 -5.16 -41.78
C GLY A 111 31.32 -5.86 -40.57
N ARG A 112 30.58 -6.06 -39.48
CA ARG A 112 31.05 -6.78 -38.29
C ARG A 112 30.89 -8.30 -38.46
N THR A 113 31.74 -9.06 -37.78
CA THR A 113 31.59 -10.52 -37.67
C THR A 113 30.50 -10.89 -36.67
N GLU A 114 29.96 -12.11 -36.77
CA GLU A 114 28.91 -12.60 -35.85
C GLU A 114 29.29 -12.46 -34.37
N ARG A 115 30.55 -12.75 -34.01
CA ARG A 115 31.02 -12.60 -32.63
C ARG A 115 30.99 -11.16 -32.16
N GLU A 116 31.43 -10.23 -32.99
CA GLU A 116 31.43 -8.79 -32.67
C GLU A 116 30.01 -8.25 -32.57
N ILE A 117 29.10 -8.71 -33.43
CA ILE A 117 27.68 -8.35 -33.38
C ILE A 117 27.07 -8.74 -32.03
N VAL A 118 27.29 -9.97 -31.57
CA VAL A 118 26.75 -10.45 -30.29
C VAL A 118 27.30 -9.66 -29.10
N VAL A 119 28.58 -9.28 -29.13
CA VAL A 119 29.20 -8.46 -28.07
C VAL A 119 28.59 -7.06 -28.03
N GLU A 120 28.46 -6.40 -29.17
CA GLU A 120 27.89 -5.05 -29.24
C GLU A 120 26.41 -5.04 -28.85
N LEU A 121 25.61 -5.98 -29.36
CA LEU A 121 24.20 -6.09 -28.97
C LEU A 121 24.03 -6.29 -27.46
N ARG A 122 24.86 -7.12 -26.83
CA ARG A 122 24.81 -7.31 -25.37
C ARG A 122 25.17 -6.05 -24.59
N ARG A 123 26.13 -5.27 -25.10
CA ARG A 123 26.51 -3.99 -24.48
C ARG A 123 25.35 -3.00 -24.56
N GLU A 124 24.80 -2.79 -25.75
CA GLU A 124 23.72 -1.85 -25.98
C GLU A 124 22.44 -2.23 -25.22
N CYS A 125 22.08 -3.52 -25.18
CA CYS A 125 20.97 -3.98 -24.34
C CYS A 125 21.20 -3.66 -22.86
N ARG A 126 22.43 -3.82 -22.35
CA ARG A 126 22.74 -3.50 -20.95
C ARG A 126 22.66 -2.01 -20.68
N GLU A 127 23.20 -1.19 -21.57
CA GLU A 127 23.12 0.27 -21.46
C GLU A 127 21.68 0.77 -21.50
N LEU A 128 20.85 0.22 -22.40
CA LEU A 128 19.43 0.51 -22.47
C LEU A 128 18.71 0.16 -21.15
N LEU A 129 18.92 -1.04 -20.64
CA LEU A 129 18.28 -1.49 -19.40
C LEU A 129 18.72 -0.67 -18.19
N ASN A 130 19.99 -0.26 -18.13
CA ASN A 130 20.48 0.64 -17.10
C ASN A 130 19.85 2.03 -17.22
N SER A 131 19.70 2.55 -18.44
CA SER A 131 19.03 3.83 -18.68
C SER A 131 17.58 3.81 -18.23
N ILE A 132 16.85 2.75 -18.57
CA ILE A 132 15.46 2.54 -18.16
C ILE A 132 15.38 2.42 -16.63
N GLY A 133 16.27 1.65 -16.00
CA GLY A 133 16.32 1.54 -14.53
C GLY A 133 16.53 2.88 -13.84
N ASN A 134 17.48 3.68 -14.31
CA ASN A 134 17.78 5.00 -13.74
C ASN A 134 16.66 6.03 -13.96
N GLU A 135 15.84 5.90 -15.01
CA GLU A 135 14.69 6.78 -15.25
C GLU A 135 13.59 6.60 -14.19
N PHE A 136 13.46 5.38 -13.65
CA PHE A 136 12.42 5.03 -12.68
C PHE A 136 12.88 5.00 -11.22
N ASP A 137 14.19 5.10 -10.97
CA ASP A 137 14.68 5.28 -9.61
C ASP A 137 14.18 6.63 -9.07
N PRO A 138 13.47 6.64 -7.92
CA PRO A 138 13.05 7.88 -7.32
C PRO A 138 14.31 8.71 -6.99
N PRO A 139 14.31 10.04 -7.21
CA PRO A 139 15.40 10.88 -6.75
C PRO A 139 15.57 10.60 -5.26
N GLU A 140 16.80 10.26 -4.84
CA GLU A 140 17.13 9.98 -3.44
C GLU A 140 16.39 10.99 -2.57
N ALA A 141 15.40 10.50 -1.81
CA ALA A 141 14.62 11.33 -0.94
C ALA A 141 15.60 12.08 -0.04
N ASP A 142 15.64 13.40 -0.20
CA ASP A 142 16.34 14.34 0.66
C ASP A 142 15.97 13.98 2.12
N LYS A 143 16.90 13.29 2.79
CA LYS A 143 16.80 12.96 4.21
C LYS A 143 17.12 14.25 4.96
N SER A 144 16.14 15.15 5.03
CA SER A 144 16.16 16.33 5.90
C SER A 144 15.32 16.09 7.14
#